data_AF-A0A239L3W1-F1
#
_entry.id   AF-A0A239L3W1-F1
#
_cell.length_a   1.000
_cell.length_b   1.000
_cell.length_c   1.000
_cell.angle_alpha   90.00
_cell.angle_beta   90.00
_cell.angle_gamma   90.00
#
_symmetry.space_group_name_H-M   'P 1'
#
loop_
_entity.id
_entity.type
_entity.pdbx_description
1 polymer ?
#
loop_
_entity_poly.entity_id
_entity_poly.type
_entity_poly.pdbx_seq_one_letter_code
_entity_poly.pdbx_strand_id
1 'polypeptide(L)'
;MTERRNQLTHGLTLALGHGRAILWTYAANLGLALLFAVRVRAQLNDILTHSLASQRLSSAFDLGVVLNTYQRITENAPDTGVSSFSGLPLYVLIYFLLVPGALWCYQTGEPARLSTLLSTGLLHFWRFVRITLVTLVVSGAILGPLWAAHAALTERADKHLVGPPALVHQAVTLGVVALVAALLRLYFDLVEAYTVQLGLRIRDNGKPDRRVRRALLPALRTLFRGFLANYLTFLLLALLGFATLFLTGRIAVHTLAQPRVWPQFLLVQVGVLALLVTRYWQRGASTTLALNNPIPVEVIEPLIMPAAWNPPAPPPDPIPEPEPIAPSLAEPDAGVFHQVVEAEHHEIAPEDAEDAPLHPADPIPDPEPISPSLPEPDPGVFHHEASQEHRESHPEQDEPLQ
;
A
#
# COMPACT_ATOMS: atom_id res chain seq x y z
N MET A 1 -20.23 -28.07 10.80
CA MET A 1 -20.01 -27.74 9.38
C MET A 1 -20.01 -26.22 9.26
N THR A 2 -18.87 -25.61 8.99
CA THR A 2 -18.80 -24.16 8.78
C THR A 2 -19.49 -23.83 7.45
N GLU A 3 -20.60 -23.11 7.55
CA GLU A 3 -21.35 -22.61 6.40
C GLU A 3 -20.41 -21.79 5.51
N ARG A 4 -20.25 -22.20 4.24
CA ARG A 4 -19.39 -21.50 3.27
C ARG A 4 -20.01 -20.15 2.95
N ARG A 5 -19.67 -19.14 3.73
CA ARG A 5 -20.05 -17.75 3.46
C ARG A 5 -19.52 -17.33 2.09
N ASN A 6 -20.35 -16.65 1.31
CA ASN A 6 -19.96 -16.13 0.01
C ASN A 6 -18.79 -15.14 0.18
N GLN A 7 -17.67 -15.44 -0.47
CA GLN A 7 -16.41 -14.69 -0.33
C GLN A 7 -16.57 -13.22 -0.76
N LEU A 8 -17.40 -12.97 -1.77
CA LEU A 8 -17.67 -11.62 -2.30
C LEU A 8 -18.38 -10.76 -1.26
N THR A 9 -19.50 -11.24 -0.72
CA THR A 9 -20.31 -10.46 0.22
C THR A 9 -19.57 -10.28 1.53
N HIS A 10 -18.89 -11.32 2.04
CA HIS A 10 -18.12 -11.19 3.27
C HIS A 10 -16.92 -10.25 3.12
N GLY A 11 -16.21 -10.32 1.98
CA GLY A 11 -15.14 -9.39 1.65
C GLY A 11 -15.63 -7.94 1.56
N LEU A 12 -16.84 -7.73 1.01
CA LEU A 12 -17.46 -6.41 0.95
C LEU A 12 -17.82 -5.90 2.35
N THR A 13 -18.43 -6.75 3.17
CA THR A 13 -18.77 -6.41 4.56
C THR A 13 -17.52 -6.05 5.36
N LEU A 14 -16.41 -6.79 5.21
CA LEU A 14 -15.14 -6.45 5.84
C LEU A 14 -14.62 -5.09 5.36
N ALA A 15 -14.65 -4.82 4.06
CA ALA A 15 -14.18 -3.57 3.48
C ALA A 15 -15.01 -2.37 3.95
N LEU A 16 -16.34 -2.48 3.92
CA LEU A 16 -17.27 -1.41 4.32
C LEU A 16 -17.34 -1.24 5.84
N GLY A 17 -17.27 -2.33 6.61
CA GLY A 17 -17.21 -2.28 8.08
C GLY A 17 -16.00 -1.50 8.60
N HIS A 18 -14.93 -1.45 7.80
CA HIS A 18 -13.72 -0.67 8.06
C HIS A 18 -13.58 0.50 7.07
N GLY A 19 -14.68 1.13 6.66
CA GLY A 19 -14.69 2.23 5.69
C GLY A 19 -13.76 3.39 6.03
N ARG A 20 -13.41 3.58 7.32
CA ARG A 20 -12.40 4.56 7.76
C ARG A 20 -11.03 4.31 7.13
N ALA A 21 -10.59 3.06 6.94
CA ALA A 21 -9.33 2.76 6.25
C ALA A 21 -9.34 3.22 4.79
N ILE A 22 -10.48 3.06 4.12
CA ILE A 22 -10.70 3.53 2.74
C ILE A 22 -10.64 5.05 2.71
N LEU A 23 -11.33 5.73 3.63
CA LEU A 23 -11.35 7.19 3.73
C LEU A 23 -9.96 7.77 4.03
N TRP A 24 -9.18 7.18 4.96
CA TRP A 24 -7.82 7.63 5.24
C TRP A 24 -6.90 7.49 4.03
N THR A 25 -7.03 6.39 3.30
CA THR A 25 -6.23 6.16 2.09
C THR A 25 -6.65 7.10 0.96
N TYR A 26 -7.94 7.37 0.83
CA TYR A 26 -8.46 8.36 -0.09
C TYR A 26 -7.97 9.77 0.26
N ALA A 27 -8.05 10.18 1.53
CA ALA A 27 -7.55 11.47 2.00
C ALA A 27 -6.04 11.63 1.75
N ALA A 28 -5.26 10.57 2.00
CA ALA A 28 -3.84 10.58 1.72
C ALA A 28 -3.55 10.69 0.20
N ASN A 29 -4.27 9.95 -0.63
CA ASN A 29 -4.15 10.06 -2.10
C ASN A 29 -4.54 11.45 -2.59
N LEU A 30 -5.60 12.05 -2.04
CA LEU A 30 -6.02 13.41 -2.36
C LEU A 30 -4.96 14.43 -1.96
N GLY A 31 -4.38 14.32 -0.75
CA GLY A 31 -3.30 15.17 -0.29
C GLY A 31 -2.07 15.10 -1.20
N LEU A 32 -1.67 13.88 -1.60
CA LEU A 32 -0.59 13.69 -2.56
C LEU A 32 -0.92 14.26 -3.94
N ALA A 33 -2.13 14.03 -4.44
CA ALA A 33 -2.57 14.57 -5.72
C ALA A 33 -2.54 16.10 -5.73
N LEU A 34 -2.96 16.76 -4.65
CA LEU A 34 -2.88 18.22 -4.50
C LEU A 34 -1.42 18.69 -4.46
N LEU A 35 -0.56 18.02 -3.69
CA LEU A 35 0.86 18.35 -3.61
C LEU A 35 1.55 18.25 -4.98
N PHE A 36 1.24 17.20 -5.76
CA PHE A 36 1.77 17.04 -7.10
C PHE A 36 1.15 18.01 -8.10
N ALA A 37 -0.14 18.35 -7.96
CA ALA A 37 -0.80 19.32 -8.81
C ALA A 37 -0.15 20.71 -8.71
N VAL A 38 0.33 21.13 -7.52
CA VAL A 38 1.06 22.39 -7.36
C VAL A 38 2.33 22.41 -8.22
N ARG A 39 3.10 21.32 -8.21
CA ARG A 39 4.33 21.20 -9.03
C ARG A 39 4.04 21.15 -10.52
N VAL A 40 3.08 20.34 -10.93
CA VAL A 40 2.66 20.24 -12.34
C VAL A 40 2.15 21.58 -12.83
N ARG A 41 1.40 22.32 -12.01
CA ARG A 41 0.95 23.68 -12.35
C ARG A 41 2.13 24.63 -12.58
N ALA A 42 3.16 24.60 -11.74
CA ALA A 42 4.34 25.44 -11.92
C ALA A 42 5.04 25.15 -13.26
N GLN A 43 5.24 23.87 -13.59
CA GLN A 43 5.86 23.44 -14.86
C GLN A 43 5.00 23.80 -16.07
N LEU A 44 3.68 23.57 -15.99
CA LEU A 44 2.75 23.91 -17.06
C LEU A 44 2.67 25.42 -17.28
N ASN A 45 2.72 26.23 -16.22
CA ASN A 45 2.69 27.68 -16.35
C ASN A 45 3.90 28.20 -17.13
N ASP A 46 5.09 27.62 -16.90
CA ASP A 46 6.31 27.99 -17.61
C ASP A 46 6.22 27.69 -19.12
N ILE A 47 5.69 26.50 -19.47
CA ILE A 47 5.50 26.08 -20.87
C ILE A 47 4.37 26.87 -21.56
N LEU A 48 3.25 27.10 -20.86
CA LEU A 48 2.04 27.68 -21.44
C LEU A 48 2.09 29.20 -21.61
N THR A 49 2.85 29.90 -20.77
CA THR A 49 2.97 31.38 -20.84
C THR A 49 3.62 31.86 -22.13
N HIS A 50 4.45 31.04 -22.77
CA HIS A 50 5.19 31.42 -23.99
C HIS A 50 4.77 30.63 -25.24
N SER A 51 3.81 29.71 -25.15
CA SER A 51 3.48 28.80 -26.25
C SER A 51 2.12 29.06 -26.86
N LEU A 52 2.07 29.14 -28.20
CA LEU A 52 0.83 29.08 -29.02
C LEU A 52 -0.01 27.82 -28.71
N ALA A 53 0.57 26.80 -28.08
CA ALA A 53 -0.14 25.62 -27.60
C ALA A 53 -1.19 25.94 -26.52
N SER A 54 -1.00 27.00 -25.72
CA SER A 54 -1.99 27.41 -24.71
C SER A 54 -3.32 27.85 -25.34
N GLN A 55 -3.25 28.47 -26.52
CA GLN A 55 -4.42 28.93 -27.28
C GLN A 55 -5.19 27.75 -27.91
N ARG A 56 -4.51 26.64 -28.23
CA ARG A 56 -5.17 25.40 -28.68
C ARG A 56 -5.80 24.63 -27.53
N LEU A 57 -5.10 24.54 -26.39
CA LEU A 57 -5.62 23.90 -25.17
C LEU A 57 -6.88 24.60 -24.62
N SER A 58 -6.98 25.92 -24.78
CA SER A 58 -8.16 26.68 -24.35
C SER A 58 -9.35 26.59 -25.32
N SER A 59 -9.12 26.29 -26.60
CA SER A 59 -10.17 26.30 -27.63
C SER A 59 -10.67 24.90 -28.03
N ALA A 60 -9.81 23.87 -27.96
CA ALA A 60 -10.18 22.49 -28.22
C ALA A 60 -9.31 21.54 -27.39
N PHE A 61 -9.91 20.86 -26.42
CA PHE A 61 -9.21 19.81 -25.68
C PHE A 61 -8.94 18.61 -26.62
N ASP A 62 -7.75 18.56 -27.18
CA ASP A 62 -7.30 17.46 -28.03
C ASP A 62 -6.46 16.46 -27.22
N LEU A 63 -6.99 15.26 -27.03
CA LEU A 63 -6.32 14.17 -26.31
C LEU A 63 -4.99 13.80 -26.97
N GLY A 64 -4.89 13.93 -28.30
CA GLY A 64 -3.65 13.70 -29.04
C GLY A 64 -2.57 14.72 -28.70
N VAL A 65 -2.94 15.99 -28.53
CA VAL A 65 -2.01 17.05 -28.10
C VAL A 65 -1.53 16.80 -26.68
N VAL A 66 -2.42 16.40 -25.77
CA VAL A 66 -2.04 16.06 -24.38
C VAL A 66 -1.08 14.87 -24.36
N LEU A 67 -1.37 13.80 -25.13
CA LEU A 67 -0.53 12.61 -25.18
C LEU A 67 0.84 12.90 -25.80
N ASN A 68 0.89 13.67 -26.90
CA ASN A 68 2.14 14.09 -27.54
C ASN A 68 2.95 15.02 -26.62
N THR A 69 2.29 15.91 -25.88
CA THR A 69 2.96 16.79 -24.92
C THR A 69 3.55 15.97 -23.77
N TYR A 70 2.80 14.98 -23.27
CA TYR A 70 3.29 14.05 -22.25
C TYR A 70 4.50 13.26 -22.75
N GLN A 71 4.44 12.67 -23.95
CA GLN A 71 5.57 11.98 -24.57
C GLN A 71 6.79 12.90 -24.72
N ARG A 72 6.59 14.12 -25.22
CA ARG A 72 7.67 15.11 -25.34
C ARG A 72 8.27 15.51 -24.00
N ILE A 73 7.47 15.66 -22.95
CA ILE A 73 7.96 15.93 -21.60
C ILE A 73 8.81 14.75 -21.10
N THR A 74 8.39 13.51 -21.37
CA THR A 74 9.15 12.32 -20.97
C THR A 74 10.44 12.14 -21.76
N GLU A 75 10.49 12.54 -23.02
CA GLU A 75 11.65 12.36 -23.91
C GLU A 75 12.69 13.49 -23.79
N ASN A 76 12.25 14.74 -23.64
CA ASN A 76 13.11 15.92 -23.77
C ASN A 76 13.56 16.53 -22.43
N ALA A 77 13.22 15.92 -21.30
CA ALA A 77 13.51 16.49 -19.98
C ALA A 77 14.43 15.58 -19.12
N PRO A 78 15.67 15.32 -19.56
CA PRO A 78 16.60 14.40 -18.90
C PRO A 78 16.92 14.80 -17.44
N ASP A 79 16.94 16.10 -17.11
CA ASP A 79 17.19 16.57 -15.74
C ASP A 79 15.93 16.67 -14.86
N THR A 80 14.73 16.73 -15.44
CA THR A 80 13.49 16.75 -14.63
C THR A 80 12.95 15.37 -14.31
N GLY A 81 13.48 14.31 -14.95
CA GLY A 81 13.09 12.93 -14.68
C GLY A 81 13.18 12.60 -13.18
N VAL A 82 14.25 13.01 -12.50
CA VAL A 82 14.44 12.77 -11.06
C VAL A 82 13.42 13.53 -10.21
N SER A 83 13.04 14.74 -10.62
CA SER A 83 12.03 15.57 -9.92
C SER A 83 10.60 15.01 -10.03
N SER A 84 10.30 14.33 -11.15
CA SER A 84 9.01 13.68 -11.39
C SER A 84 8.84 12.41 -10.55
N PHE A 85 9.93 11.72 -10.21
CA PHE A 85 9.88 10.52 -9.37
C PHE A 85 9.79 10.80 -7.88
N SER A 86 10.05 12.02 -7.38
CA SER A 86 10.07 12.28 -5.93
C SER A 86 8.73 11.98 -5.22
N GLY A 87 7.62 12.00 -5.97
CA GLY A 87 6.31 11.65 -5.43
C GLY A 87 6.10 10.17 -5.18
N LEU A 88 6.80 9.30 -5.91
CA LEU A 88 6.62 7.87 -5.85
C LEU A 88 7.12 7.26 -4.52
N PRO A 89 8.30 7.62 -3.98
CA PRO A 89 8.73 7.18 -2.66
C PRO A 89 7.76 7.56 -1.54
N LEU A 90 7.21 8.78 -1.58
CA LEU A 90 6.26 9.25 -0.58
C LEU A 90 4.93 8.49 -0.66
N TYR A 91 4.40 8.29 -1.87
CA TYR A 91 3.22 7.46 -2.11
C TYR A 91 3.44 6.03 -1.60
N VAL A 92 4.57 5.43 -1.96
CA VAL A 92 4.97 4.09 -1.53
C VAL A 92 5.04 4.06 0.00
N LEU A 93 5.73 4.99 0.66
CA LEU A 93 5.83 5.04 2.11
C LEU A 93 4.45 5.06 2.79
N ILE A 94 3.57 5.96 2.36
CA ILE A 94 2.22 6.09 2.92
C ILE A 94 1.41 4.81 2.69
N TYR A 95 1.47 4.26 1.48
CA TYR A 95 0.78 3.02 1.14
C TYR A 95 1.26 1.84 2.00
N PHE A 96 2.57 1.73 2.23
CA PHE A 96 3.16 0.68 3.06
C PHE A 96 2.84 0.83 4.55
N LEU A 97 2.34 1.98 5.00
CA LEU A 97 1.81 2.15 6.35
C LEU A 97 0.33 1.80 6.40
N LEU A 98 -0.49 2.36 5.49
CA LEU A 98 -1.95 2.22 5.55
C LEU A 98 -2.45 0.81 5.19
N VAL A 99 -1.82 0.16 4.22
CA VAL A 99 -2.26 -1.15 3.73
C VAL A 99 -2.12 -2.27 4.75
N PRO A 100 -0.92 -2.54 5.31
CA PRO A 100 -0.77 -3.57 6.33
C PRO A 100 -1.65 -3.30 7.54
N GLY A 101 -1.77 -2.04 7.96
CA GLY A 101 -2.64 -1.67 9.07
C GLY A 101 -4.11 -2.00 8.79
N ALA A 102 -4.59 -1.73 7.58
CA ALA A 102 -5.96 -2.08 7.20
C ALA A 102 -6.19 -3.60 7.13
N LEU A 103 -5.22 -4.35 6.60
CA LEU A 103 -5.27 -5.82 6.59
C LEU A 103 -5.26 -6.40 8.00
N TRP A 104 -4.52 -5.78 8.94
CA TRP A 104 -4.53 -6.15 10.34
C TRP A 104 -5.91 -5.94 10.97
N CYS A 105 -6.52 -4.76 10.77
CA CYS A 105 -7.90 -4.49 11.21
C CYS A 105 -8.89 -5.53 10.66
N TYR A 106 -8.73 -5.97 9.40
CA TYR A 106 -9.62 -6.99 8.82
C TYR A 106 -9.50 -8.35 9.51
N GLN A 107 -8.33 -8.68 10.06
CA GLN A 107 -8.09 -9.95 10.72
C GLN A 107 -8.46 -9.93 12.21
N THR A 108 -8.26 -8.79 12.88
CA THR A 108 -8.55 -8.65 14.32
C THR A 108 -9.95 -8.11 14.61
N GLY A 109 -10.60 -7.46 13.64
CA GLY A 109 -11.88 -6.77 13.83
C GLY A 109 -11.75 -5.42 14.55
N GLU A 110 -10.53 -4.95 14.79
CA GLU A 110 -10.25 -3.68 15.47
C GLU A 110 -10.60 -2.47 14.58
N PRO A 111 -11.08 -1.36 15.14
CA PRO A 111 -11.50 -0.21 14.36
C PRO A 111 -10.31 0.45 13.66
N ALA A 112 -10.49 0.80 12.38
CA ALA A 112 -9.48 1.44 11.54
C ALA A 112 -9.25 2.93 11.88
N ARG A 113 -8.73 3.20 13.10
CA ARG A 113 -8.27 4.53 13.52
C ARG A 113 -6.92 4.83 12.85
N LEU A 114 -6.65 6.09 12.50
CA LEU A 114 -5.39 6.47 11.83
C LEU A 114 -4.16 6.06 12.65
N SER A 115 -4.18 6.27 13.98
CA SER A 115 -3.10 5.86 14.88
C SER A 115 -2.86 4.35 14.85
N THR A 116 -3.93 3.54 14.88
CA THR A 116 -3.86 2.08 14.78
C THR A 116 -3.31 1.65 13.43
N LEU A 117 -3.78 2.24 12.32
CA LEU A 117 -3.30 1.92 10.97
C LEU A 117 -1.80 2.23 10.83
N LEU A 118 -1.36 3.39 11.31
CA LEU A 118 0.05 3.80 11.24
C LEU A 118 0.95 2.96 12.15
N SER A 119 0.54 2.70 13.39
CA SER A 119 1.36 1.93 14.35
C SER A 119 1.50 0.47 13.92
N THR A 120 0.40 -0.18 13.54
CA THR A 120 0.41 -1.56 13.05
C THR A 120 1.07 -1.66 11.68
N GLY A 121 0.90 -0.64 10.84
CA GLY A 121 1.61 -0.49 9.58
C GLY A 121 3.11 -0.43 9.76
N LEU A 122 3.60 0.37 10.71
CA LEU A 122 5.01 0.47 11.04
C LEU A 122 5.59 -0.86 11.55
N LEU A 123 4.84 -1.60 12.38
CA LEU A 123 5.25 -2.93 12.87
C LEU A 123 5.42 -3.94 11.73
N HIS A 124 4.59 -3.86 10.70
CA HIS A 124 4.62 -4.77 9.54
C HIS A 124 5.42 -4.23 8.35
N PHE A 125 5.90 -2.98 8.41
CA PHE A 125 6.52 -2.25 7.31
C PHE A 125 7.61 -3.07 6.61
N TRP A 126 8.62 -3.53 7.36
CA TRP A 126 9.73 -4.28 6.79
C TRP A 126 9.34 -5.64 6.21
N ARG A 127 8.25 -6.25 6.70
CA ARG A 127 7.73 -7.50 6.13
C ARG A 127 7.12 -7.22 4.76
N PHE A 128 6.30 -6.17 4.68
CA PHE A 128 5.71 -5.71 3.42
C PHE A 128 6.79 -5.30 2.42
N VAL A 129 7.84 -4.57 2.83
CA VAL A 129 8.97 -4.23 1.95
C VAL A 129 9.59 -5.48 1.33
N ARG A 130 9.87 -6.51 2.14
CA ARG A 130 10.43 -7.77 1.66
C ARG A 130 9.48 -8.50 0.71
N ILE A 131 8.18 -8.54 1.01
CA ILE A 131 7.18 -9.17 0.15
C ILE A 131 7.13 -8.43 -1.18
N THR A 132 7.05 -7.09 -1.17
CA THR A 132 6.98 -6.30 -2.40
C THR A 132 8.23 -6.46 -3.26
N LEU A 133 9.43 -6.55 -2.67
CA LEU A 133 10.64 -6.85 -3.43
C LEU A 133 10.56 -8.23 -4.09
N VAL A 134 10.11 -9.26 -3.37
CA VAL A 134 9.88 -10.59 -3.94
C VAL A 134 8.82 -10.53 -5.04
N THR A 135 7.72 -9.81 -4.83
CA THR A 135 6.66 -9.58 -5.81
C THR A 135 7.19 -8.95 -7.07
N LEU A 136 8.03 -7.91 -6.95
CA LEU A 136 8.58 -7.18 -8.08
C LEU A 136 9.53 -8.06 -8.90
N VAL A 137 10.41 -8.82 -8.24
CA VAL A 137 11.33 -9.75 -8.91
C VAL A 137 10.55 -10.86 -9.64
N VAL A 138 9.61 -11.52 -8.95
CA VAL A 138 8.83 -12.62 -9.53
C VAL A 138 7.91 -12.12 -10.65
N SER A 139 7.22 -11.00 -10.44
CA SER A 139 6.32 -10.44 -11.45
C SER A 139 7.10 -9.92 -12.64
N GLY A 140 8.26 -9.28 -12.44
CA GLY A 140 9.14 -8.85 -13.54
C GLY A 140 9.67 -10.03 -14.36
N ALA A 141 10.06 -11.12 -13.71
CA ALA A 141 10.54 -12.32 -14.38
C ALA A 141 9.46 -13.01 -15.24
N ILE A 142 8.18 -12.90 -14.85
CA ILE A 142 7.05 -13.52 -15.59
C ILE A 142 6.47 -12.56 -16.62
N LEU A 143 6.16 -11.32 -16.22
CA LEU A 143 5.51 -10.32 -17.07
C LEU A 143 6.48 -9.71 -18.08
N GLY A 144 7.78 -9.62 -17.78
CA GLY A 144 8.78 -9.07 -18.71
C GLY A 144 8.84 -9.83 -20.04
N PRO A 145 9.07 -11.16 -20.03
CA PRO A 145 9.03 -11.98 -21.25
C PRO A 145 7.67 -11.95 -21.94
N LEU A 146 6.58 -11.95 -21.17
CA LEU A 146 5.23 -11.91 -21.72
C LEU A 146 4.93 -10.58 -22.43
N TRP A 147 5.44 -9.46 -21.90
CA TRP A 147 5.37 -8.14 -22.52
C TRP A 147 6.22 -8.06 -23.79
N ALA A 148 7.43 -8.63 -23.77
CA ALA A 148 8.27 -8.71 -24.97
C ALA A 148 7.59 -9.56 -26.07
N ALA A 149 6.97 -10.67 -25.70
CA ALA A 149 6.18 -11.49 -26.61
C ALA A 149 4.98 -10.72 -27.18
N HIS A 150 4.25 -9.97 -26.34
CA HIS A 150 3.20 -9.07 -26.80
C HIS A 150 3.74 -8.07 -27.83
N ALA A 151 4.83 -7.36 -27.52
CA ALA A 151 5.41 -6.35 -28.41
C ALA A 151 5.80 -6.93 -29.78
N ALA A 152 6.44 -8.10 -29.78
CA ALA A 152 6.80 -8.80 -31.01
C ALA A 152 5.56 -9.25 -31.82
N LEU A 153 4.51 -9.72 -31.13
CA LEU A 153 3.25 -10.13 -31.75
C LEU A 153 2.48 -8.93 -32.33
N THR A 154 2.48 -7.78 -31.67
CA THR A 154 1.86 -6.56 -32.19
C THR A 154 2.63 -6.03 -33.40
N GLU A 155 3.96 -6.02 -33.36
CA GLU A 155 4.78 -5.60 -34.50
C GLU A 155 4.54 -6.51 -35.72
N ARG A 156 4.38 -7.81 -35.49
CA ARG A 156 4.02 -8.75 -36.56
C ARG A 156 2.61 -8.53 -37.09
N ALA A 157 1.64 -8.24 -36.21
CA ALA A 157 0.27 -7.95 -36.61
C ALA A 157 0.20 -6.68 -37.46
N ASP A 158 0.93 -5.63 -37.08
CA ASP A 158 0.96 -4.35 -37.82
C ASP A 158 1.51 -4.50 -39.25
N LYS A 159 2.39 -5.48 -39.48
CA LYS A 159 2.93 -5.79 -40.82
C LYS A 159 1.94 -6.55 -41.72
N HIS A 160 0.99 -7.28 -41.15
CA HIS A 160 0.12 -8.21 -41.90
C HIS A 160 -1.36 -7.87 -41.86
N LEU A 161 -1.80 -7.07 -40.88
CA LEU A 161 -3.19 -6.75 -40.62
C LEU A 161 -3.32 -5.22 -40.53
N VAL A 162 -4.35 -4.68 -41.18
CA VAL A 162 -4.71 -3.26 -41.09
C VAL A 162 -6.17 -3.15 -40.66
N GLY A 163 -6.48 -2.16 -39.83
CA GLY A 163 -7.85 -1.85 -39.40
C GLY A 163 -8.36 -2.70 -38.24
N PRO A 164 -9.68 -3.02 -38.18
CA PRO A 164 -10.30 -3.72 -37.05
C PRO A 164 -9.64 -5.05 -36.61
N PRO A 165 -9.18 -5.94 -37.51
CA PRO A 165 -8.57 -7.20 -37.08
C PRO A 165 -7.25 -7.00 -36.32
N ALA A 166 -6.47 -5.96 -36.66
CA ALA A 166 -5.24 -5.63 -35.93
C ALA A 166 -5.56 -5.20 -34.49
N LEU A 167 -6.63 -4.41 -34.31
CA LEU A 167 -7.09 -3.97 -32.98
C LEU A 167 -7.56 -5.16 -32.13
N VAL A 168 -8.34 -6.09 -32.71
CA VAL A 168 -8.78 -7.30 -31.99
C VAL A 168 -7.57 -8.14 -31.58
N HIS A 169 -6.59 -8.32 -32.47
CA HIS A 169 -5.38 -9.06 -32.16
C HIS A 169 -4.61 -8.41 -31.01
N GLN A 170 -4.41 -7.09 -31.04
CA GLN A 170 -3.77 -6.32 -29.98
C GLN A 170 -4.54 -6.44 -28.64
N ALA A 171 -5.87 -6.36 -28.69
CA ALA A 171 -6.71 -6.49 -27.51
C ALA A 171 -6.63 -7.91 -26.90
N VAL A 172 -6.56 -8.94 -27.74
CA VAL A 172 -6.39 -10.33 -27.28
C VAL A 172 -5.02 -10.54 -26.65
N THR A 173 -3.93 -10.10 -27.30
CA THR A 173 -2.58 -10.24 -26.73
C THR A 173 -2.46 -9.50 -25.41
N LEU A 174 -2.96 -8.26 -25.34
CA LEU A 174 -2.98 -7.46 -24.11
C LEU A 174 -3.86 -8.12 -23.03
N GLY A 175 -5.00 -8.68 -23.44
CA GLY A 175 -5.90 -9.42 -22.56
C GLY A 175 -5.20 -10.60 -21.89
N VAL A 176 -4.40 -11.37 -22.63
CA VAL A 176 -3.58 -12.46 -22.05
C VAL A 176 -2.58 -11.93 -21.02
N VAL A 177 -1.86 -10.83 -21.32
CA VAL A 177 -0.96 -10.20 -20.36
C VAL A 177 -1.71 -9.77 -19.10
N ALA A 178 -2.86 -9.11 -19.26
CA ALA A 178 -3.69 -8.63 -18.17
C ALA A 178 -4.22 -9.77 -17.29
N LEU A 179 -4.61 -10.91 -17.89
CA LEU A 179 -5.06 -12.10 -17.14
C LEU A 179 -3.92 -12.67 -16.28
N VAL A 180 -2.71 -12.80 -16.81
CA VAL A 180 -1.54 -13.26 -16.06
C VAL A 180 -1.17 -12.26 -14.95
N ALA A 181 -1.19 -10.96 -15.25
CA ALA A 181 -0.95 -9.91 -14.26
C ALA A 181 -2.01 -9.94 -13.13
N ALA A 182 -3.28 -10.14 -13.46
CA ALA A 182 -4.36 -10.29 -12.47
C ALA A 182 -4.17 -11.54 -11.60
N LEU A 183 -3.67 -12.64 -12.16
CA LEU A 183 -3.38 -13.86 -11.40
C LEU A 183 -2.24 -13.64 -10.41
N LEU A 184 -1.13 -13.05 -10.87
CA LEU A 184 -0.01 -12.69 -9.99
C LEU A 184 -0.48 -11.72 -8.90
N ARG A 185 -1.32 -10.75 -9.26
CA ARG A 185 -1.89 -9.79 -8.31
C ARG A 185 -2.69 -10.48 -7.22
N LEU A 186 -3.60 -11.38 -7.58
CA LEU A 186 -4.38 -12.19 -6.63
C LEU A 186 -3.46 -13.02 -5.72
N TYR A 187 -2.43 -13.67 -6.28
CA TYR A 187 -1.48 -14.45 -5.51
C TYR A 187 -0.78 -13.60 -4.45
N PHE A 188 -0.25 -12.43 -4.82
CA PHE A 188 0.44 -11.56 -3.87
C PHE A 188 -0.49 -10.87 -2.87
N ASP A 189 -1.74 -10.58 -3.25
CA ASP A 189 -2.76 -10.11 -2.29
C ASP A 189 -3.07 -11.17 -1.22
N LEU A 190 -3.01 -12.46 -1.57
CA LEU A 190 -3.10 -13.55 -0.60
C LEU A 190 -1.85 -13.64 0.28
N VAL A 191 -0.66 -13.49 -0.31
CA VAL A 191 0.59 -13.47 0.46
C VAL A 191 0.57 -12.32 1.47
N GLU A 192 0.15 -11.11 1.07
CA GLU A 192 -0.03 -9.96 1.99
C GLU A 192 -0.93 -10.35 3.18
N ALA A 193 -2.12 -10.92 2.92
CA ALA A 193 -3.02 -11.36 3.98
C ALA A 193 -2.39 -12.41 4.93
N TYR A 194 -1.77 -13.46 4.38
CA TYR A 194 -1.11 -14.49 5.19
C TYR A 194 0.08 -13.95 6.00
N THR A 195 0.77 -12.92 5.50
CA THR A 195 1.91 -12.33 6.22
C THR A 195 1.50 -11.52 7.44
N VAL A 196 0.34 -10.87 7.38
CA VAL A 196 -0.29 -10.23 8.54
C VAL A 196 -0.75 -11.31 9.54
N GLN A 197 -1.34 -12.40 9.06
CA GLN A 197 -1.77 -13.51 9.92
C GLN A 197 -0.59 -14.16 10.65
N LEU A 198 0.56 -14.26 9.98
CA LEU A 198 1.80 -14.72 10.59
C LEU A 198 2.38 -13.70 11.60
N GLY A 199 2.14 -12.40 11.38
CA GLY A 199 2.51 -11.33 12.31
C GLY A 199 1.74 -11.34 13.62
N LEU A 200 0.51 -11.84 13.60
CA LEU A 200 -0.30 -12.04 14.81
C LEU A 200 0.21 -13.21 15.69
N ARG A 201 1.08 -14.08 15.15
CA ARG A 201 1.60 -15.22 15.90
C ARG A 201 2.84 -14.83 16.68
N ILE A 202 2.73 -14.96 18.00
CA ILE A 202 3.86 -14.90 18.92
C ILE A 202 4.50 -16.29 18.94
N ARG A 203 5.80 -16.35 18.68
CA ARG A 203 6.59 -17.58 18.79
C ARG A 203 6.92 -17.84 20.26
N ASP A 204 7.29 -19.07 20.62
CA ASP A 204 7.72 -19.45 21.98
C ASP A 204 8.79 -18.52 22.58
N ASN A 205 9.64 -17.94 21.72
CA ASN A 205 10.65 -16.94 22.10
C ASN A 205 10.08 -15.54 22.43
N GLY A 206 8.76 -15.38 22.52
CA GLY A 206 8.07 -14.09 22.70
C GLY A 206 8.15 -13.12 21.52
N LYS A 207 8.83 -13.49 20.42
CA LYS A 207 9.06 -12.62 19.25
C LYS A 207 8.13 -12.99 18.10
N PRO A 208 7.60 -12.02 17.34
CA PRO A 208 6.72 -12.28 16.21
C PRO A 208 7.49 -12.90 15.04
N ASP A 209 6.93 -13.91 14.35
CA ASP A 209 7.64 -14.65 13.29
C ASP A 209 7.91 -13.76 12.07
N ARG A 210 9.19 -13.46 11.78
CA ARG A 210 9.62 -12.57 10.68
C ARG A 210 9.81 -13.29 9.34
N ARG A 211 9.55 -14.60 9.25
CA ARG A 211 9.87 -15.43 8.07
C ARG A 211 8.77 -15.34 6.99
N VAL A 212 8.88 -14.36 6.09
CA VAL A 212 7.96 -14.14 4.95
C VAL A 212 7.76 -15.40 4.09
N ARG A 213 8.80 -16.21 3.90
CA ARG A 213 8.74 -17.43 3.06
C ARG A 213 7.66 -18.42 3.50
N ARG A 214 7.33 -18.46 4.80
CA ARG A 214 6.29 -19.35 5.33
C ARG A 214 4.89 -18.99 4.86
N ALA A 215 4.65 -17.76 4.40
CA ALA A 215 3.35 -17.33 3.88
C ALA A 215 3.14 -17.65 2.39
N LEU A 216 4.23 -17.85 1.62
CA LEU A 216 4.15 -18.08 0.17
C LEU A 216 3.46 -19.39 -0.20
N LEU A 217 3.81 -20.49 0.48
CA LEU A 217 3.29 -21.81 0.18
C LEU A 217 1.81 -21.98 0.60
N PRO A 218 1.38 -21.55 1.80
CA PRO A 218 -0.04 -21.52 2.15
C PRO A 218 -0.87 -20.68 1.17
N ALA A 219 -0.40 -19.49 0.81
CA ALA A 219 -1.07 -18.65 -0.19
C ALA A 219 -1.25 -19.37 -1.53
N LEU A 220 -0.21 -20.06 -2.00
CA LEU A 220 -0.23 -20.80 -3.26
C LEU A 220 -1.21 -21.99 -3.20
N ARG A 221 -1.17 -22.75 -2.11
CA ARG A 221 -2.08 -23.88 -1.90
C ARG A 221 -3.54 -23.43 -1.85
N THR A 222 -3.81 -22.32 -1.15
CA THR A 222 -5.15 -21.74 -1.04
C THR A 222 -5.65 -21.22 -2.39
N LEU A 223 -4.77 -20.59 -3.18
CA LEU A 223 -5.08 -20.18 -4.56
C LEU A 223 -5.51 -21.38 -5.41
N PHE A 224 -4.76 -22.49 -5.37
CA PHE A 224 -5.05 -23.66 -6.21
C PHE A 224 -6.26 -24.50 -5.75
N ARG A 225 -6.58 -24.54 -4.46
CA ARG A 225 -7.69 -25.37 -3.91
C ARG A 225 -9.10 -24.92 -4.36
N GLY A 226 -9.20 -23.76 -5.01
CA GLY A 226 -10.44 -23.22 -5.58
C GLY A 226 -10.15 -22.23 -6.70
N PHE A 227 -9.12 -22.52 -7.51
CA PHE A 227 -8.52 -21.58 -8.46
C PHE A 227 -9.54 -20.81 -9.27
N LEU A 228 -10.41 -21.52 -10.01
CA LEU A 228 -11.34 -20.89 -10.93
C LEU A 228 -12.32 -19.95 -10.22
N ALA A 229 -12.90 -20.39 -9.09
CA ALA A 229 -13.86 -19.57 -8.34
C ALA A 229 -13.20 -18.33 -7.72
N ASN A 230 -12.03 -18.49 -7.09
CA ASN A 230 -11.28 -17.40 -6.48
C ASN A 230 -10.79 -16.41 -7.56
N TYR A 231 -10.29 -16.93 -8.68
CA TYR A 231 -9.78 -16.13 -9.79
C TYR A 231 -10.88 -15.36 -10.50
N LEU A 232 -12.00 -16.00 -10.84
CA LEU A 232 -13.14 -15.31 -11.48
C LEU A 232 -13.74 -14.25 -10.58
N THR A 233 -13.84 -14.52 -9.28
CA THR A 233 -14.27 -13.53 -8.27
C THR A 233 -13.37 -12.30 -8.28
N PHE A 234 -12.05 -12.51 -8.25
CA PHE A 234 -11.08 -11.42 -8.25
C PHE A 234 -11.04 -10.67 -9.59
N LEU A 235 -11.13 -11.41 -10.70
CA LEU A 235 -11.20 -10.87 -12.05
C LEU A 235 -12.45 -10.00 -12.24
N LEU A 236 -13.62 -10.44 -11.75
CA LEU A 236 -14.84 -9.66 -11.75
C LEU A 236 -14.66 -8.33 -11.00
N LEU A 237 -14.06 -8.36 -9.80
CA LEU A 237 -13.77 -7.15 -9.04
C LEU A 237 -12.75 -6.24 -9.74
N ALA A 238 -11.76 -6.81 -10.44
CA ALA A 238 -10.78 -6.06 -11.21
C ALA A 238 -11.43 -5.38 -12.43
N LEU A 239 -12.28 -6.11 -13.15
CA LEU A 239 -13.07 -5.59 -14.25
C LEU A 239 -14.05 -4.52 -13.78
N LEU A 240 -14.65 -4.67 -12.60
CA LEU A 240 -15.52 -3.65 -12.01
C LEU A 240 -14.73 -2.37 -11.70
N GLY A 241 -13.54 -2.47 -11.10
CA GLY A 241 -12.66 -1.33 -10.87
C GLY A 241 -12.23 -0.65 -12.17
N PHE A 242 -11.85 -1.45 -13.18
CA PHE A 242 -11.48 -0.95 -14.50
C PHE A 242 -12.64 -0.27 -15.23
N ALA A 243 -13.83 -0.89 -15.24
CA ALA A 243 -15.04 -0.32 -15.82
C ALA A 243 -15.41 1.01 -15.14
N THR A 244 -15.22 1.10 -13.82
CA THR A 244 -15.42 2.35 -13.09
C THR A 244 -14.46 3.45 -13.56
N LEU A 245 -13.16 3.16 -13.66
CA LEU A 245 -12.18 4.11 -14.19
C LEU A 245 -12.47 4.49 -15.64
N PHE A 246 -12.80 3.52 -16.47
CA PHE A 246 -13.11 3.74 -17.88
C PHE A 246 -14.31 4.67 -18.03
N LEU A 247 -15.38 4.42 -17.26
CA LEU A 247 -16.60 5.23 -17.31
C LEU A 247 -16.35 6.64 -16.78
N THR A 248 -15.69 6.79 -15.62
CA THR A 248 -15.39 8.13 -15.09
C THR A 248 -14.43 8.90 -15.98
N GLY A 249 -13.40 8.25 -16.52
CA GLY A 249 -12.50 8.85 -17.50
C GLY A 249 -13.21 9.26 -18.79
N ARG A 250 -14.11 8.41 -19.31
CA ARG A 250 -14.89 8.71 -20.52
C ARG A 250 -15.81 9.90 -20.31
N ILE A 251 -16.51 9.96 -19.17
CA ILE A 251 -17.38 11.08 -18.81
C ILE A 251 -16.53 12.34 -18.58
N ALA A 252 -15.36 12.23 -17.94
CA ALA A 252 -14.45 13.36 -17.76
C ALA A 252 -13.99 13.93 -19.10
N VAL A 253 -13.59 13.08 -20.06
CA VAL A 253 -13.19 13.49 -21.41
C VAL A 253 -14.33 14.17 -22.17
N HIS A 254 -15.56 13.68 -22.06
CA HIS A 254 -16.71 14.31 -22.70
C HIS A 254 -17.13 15.63 -22.05
N THR A 255 -16.87 15.80 -20.76
CA THR A 255 -17.20 17.01 -20.00
C THR A 255 -16.09 18.06 -20.01
N LEU A 256 -14.90 17.71 -20.53
CA LEU A 256 -13.75 18.62 -20.69
C LEU A 256 -14.04 19.85 -21.56
N ALA A 257 -15.01 19.76 -22.47
CA ALA A 257 -15.44 20.90 -23.30
C ALA A 257 -16.16 22.00 -22.49
N GLN A 258 -16.56 21.73 -21.25
CA GLN A 258 -17.24 22.71 -20.41
C GLN A 258 -16.20 23.53 -19.62
N PRO A 259 -16.38 24.86 -19.46
CA PRO A 259 -15.46 25.73 -18.74
C PRO A 259 -15.45 25.49 -17.21
N ARG A 260 -16.10 24.43 -16.72
CA ARG A 260 -16.25 24.13 -15.29
C ARG A 260 -15.26 23.03 -14.90
N VAL A 261 -14.13 23.43 -14.34
CA VAL A 261 -13.07 22.52 -13.86
C VAL A 261 -13.52 21.72 -12.62
N TRP A 262 -14.34 22.31 -11.77
CA TRP A 262 -14.72 21.72 -10.48
C TRP A 262 -15.54 20.41 -10.60
N PRO A 263 -16.58 20.32 -11.45
CA PRO A 263 -17.29 19.07 -11.69
C PRO A 263 -16.39 17.94 -12.22
N GLN A 264 -15.44 18.25 -13.09
CA GLN A 264 -14.50 17.27 -13.63
C GLN A 264 -13.57 16.74 -12.53
N PHE A 265 -13.06 17.63 -11.68
CA PHE A 265 -12.28 17.24 -10.51
C PHE A 265 -13.08 16.31 -9.59
N LEU A 266 -14.31 16.69 -9.23
CA LEU A 266 -15.19 15.86 -8.40
C LEU A 266 -15.48 14.49 -9.03
N LEU A 267 -15.72 14.44 -10.35
CA LEU A 267 -15.97 13.20 -11.08
C LEU A 267 -14.76 12.26 -11.04
N VAL A 268 -13.55 12.80 -11.26
CA VAL A 268 -12.30 12.03 -11.15
C VAL A 268 -12.12 11.53 -9.72
N GLN A 269 -12.38 12.38 -8.72
CA GLN A 269 -12.31 12.00 -7.31
C GLN A 269 -13.29 10.88 -6.94
N VAL A 270 -14.53 10.92 -7.44
CA VAL A 270 -15.51 9.83 -7.28
C VAL A 270 -15.00 8.54 -7.94
N GLY A 271 -14.41 8.64 -9.13
CA GLY A 271 -13.79 7.50 -9.81
C GLY A 271 -12.65 6.87 -9.01
N VAL A 272 -11.76 7.70 -8.44
CA VAL A 272 -10.67 7.26 -7.56
C VAL A 272 -11.20 6.62 -6.28
N LEU A 273 -12.22 7.21 -5.65
CA LEU A 273 -12.85 6.64 -4.46
C LEU A 273 -13.46 5.27 -4.77
N ALA A 274 -14.18 5.13 -5.89
CA ALA A 274 -14.78 3.86 -6.29
C ALA A 274 -13.72 2.80 -6.64
N LEU A 275 -12.59 3.20 -7.25
CA LEU A 275 -11.43 2.33 -7.42
C LEU A 275 -10.88 1.87 -6.06
N LEU A 276 -10.75 2.75 -5.09
CA LEU A 276 -10.28 2.38 -3.76
C LEU A 276 -11.24 1.41 -3.07
N VAL A 277 -12.56 1.64 -3.16
CA VAL A 277 -13.56 0.72 -2.61
C VAL A 277 -13.42 -0.67 -3.24
N THR A 278 -13.35 -0.77 -4.57
CA THR A 278 -13.15 -2.06 -5.25
C THR A 278 -11.81 -2.71 -4.88
N ARG A 279 -10.75 -1.92 -4.71
CA ARG A 279 -9.43 -2.40 -4.28
C ARG A 279 -9.42 -2.94 -2.85
N TYR A 280 -10.08 -2.26 -1.92
CA TYR A 280 -10.22 -2.73 -0.54
C TYR A 280 -11.18 -3.91 -0.43
N TRP A 281 -12.20 -3.97 -1.30
CA TRP A 281 -13.06 -5.14 -1.43
C TRP A 281 -12.28 -6.38 -1.89
N GLN A 282 -11.43 -6.26 -2.91
CA GLN A 282 -10.52 -7.34 -3.33
C GLN A 282 -9.66 -7.85 -2.17
N ARG A 283 -9.12 -6.94 -1.35
CA ARG A 283 -8.35 -7.29 -0.14
C ARG A 283 -9.19 -7.92 0.96
N GLY A 284 -10.41 -7.44 1.17
CA GLY A 284 -11.35 -8.07 2.10
C GLY A 284 -11.67 -9.51 1.67
N ALA A 285 -11.83 -9.75 0.37
CA ALA A 285 -12.04 -11.08 -0.19
C ALA A 285 -10.80 -11.99 -0.02
N SER A 286 -9.58 -11.48 -0.25
CA SER A 286 -8.36 -12.26 -0.01
C SER A 286 -8.14 -12.58 1.47
N THR A 287 -8.41 -11.63 2.36
CA THR A 287 -8.37 -11.86 3.82
C THR A 287 -9.41 -12.89 4.25
N THR A 288 -10.64 -12.82 3.73
CA THR A 288 -11.67 -13.85 3.96
C THR A 288 -11.18 -15.24 3.56
N LEU A 289 -10.53 -15.34 2.39
CA LEU A 289 -10.00 -16.59 1.89
C LEU A 289 -8.86 -17.14 2.78
N ALA A 290 -8.01 -16.26 3.31
CA ALA A 290 -6.95 -16.59 4.26
C ALA A 290 -7.52 -17.03 5.63
N LEU A 291 -8.56 -16.35 6.14
CA LEU A 291 -9.23 -16.71 7.40
C LEU A 291 -9.94 -18.07 7.31
N ASN A 292 -10.51 -18.41 6.14
CA ASN A 292 -11.12 -19.71 5.88
C ASN A 292 -10.10 -20.85 5.72
N ASN A 293 -8.83 -20.52 5.48
CA ASN A 293 -7.74 -21.48 5.30
C ASN A 293 -6.55 -21.07 6.19
N PRO A 294 -6.72 -21.07 7.52
CA PRO A 294 -5.68 -20.60 8.42
C PRO A 294 -4.43 -21.46 8.28
N ILE A 295 -3.25 -20.84 8.44
CA ILE A 295 -1.99 -21.59 8.52
C ILE A 295 -2.13 -22.58 9.69
N PRO A 296 -1.82 -23.88 9.56
CA PRO A 296 -1.84 -24.78 10.70
C PRO A 296 -1.00 -24.19 11.84
N VAL A 297 -1.54 -24.15 13.05
CA VAL A 297 -0.71 -23.89 14.22
C VAL A 297 0.08 -25.19 14.40
N GLU A 298 1.38 -25.11 14.18
CA GLU A 298 2.29 -26.18 14.59
C GLU A 298 2.24 -26.15 16.11
N VAL A 299 1.29 -26.91 16.68
CA VAL A 299 1.30 -27.22 18.10
C VAL A 299 2.56 -28.02 18.26
N ILE A 300 3.62 -27.36 18.73
CA ILE A 300 4.76 -28.07 19.26
C ILE A 300 4.14 -28.80 20.43
N GLU A 301 3.78 -30.08 20.22
CA GLU A 301 3.48 -30.97 21.32
C GLU A 301 4.63 -30.73 22.30
N PRO A 302 4.35 -30.24 23.52
CA PRO A 302 5.39 -30.00 24.49
C PRO A 302 6.16 -31.30 24.49
N LEU A 303 7.44 -31.24 24.12
CA LEU A 303 8.30 -32.41 24.09
C LEU A 303 8.04 -33.03 25.46
N ILE A 304 7.29 -34.14 25.51
CA ILE A 304 7.05 -34.85 26.74
C ILE A 304 8.44 -35.32 27.03
N MET A 305 9.18 -34.52 27.81
CA MET A 305 10.47 -34.93 28.30
C MET A 305 10.14 -36.27 28.93
N PRO A 306 10.71 -37.39 28.42
CA PRO A 306 10.44 -38.70 28.98
C PRO A 306 10.62 -38.50 30.48
N ALA A 307 9.51 -38.70 31.22
CA ALA A 307 9.35 -38.26 32.60
C ALA A 307 10.71 -38.33 33.27
N ALA A 308 11.27 -37.16 33.61
CA ALA A 308 12.65 -37.01 34.08
C ALA A 308 12.98 -38.26 34.87
N TRP A 309 13.96 -39.05 34.41
CA TRP A 309 14.37 -40.28 35.05
C TRP A 309 14.45 -39.99 36.54
N ASN A 310 13.41 -40.35 37.29
CA ASN A 310 13.41 -40.14 38.72
C ASN A 310 14.53 -41.10 39.13
N PRO A 311 15.71 -40.61 39.56
CA PRO A 311 16.68 -41.51 40.13
C PRO A 311 15.90 -42.29 41.20
N PRO A 312 16.00 -43.63 41.22
CA PRO A 312 15.32 -44.43 42.23
C PRO A 312 15.58 -43.75 43.57
N ALA A 313 14.49 -43.44 44.29
CA ALA A 313 14.58 -42.72 45.55
C ALA A 313 15.72 -43.35 46.36
N PRO A 314 16.66 -42.56 46.90
CA PRO A 314 17.69 -43.11 47.77
C PRO A 314 16.98 -43.99 48.80
N PRO A 315 17.53 -45.18 49.12
CA PRO A 315 16.91 -46.08 50.09
C PRO A 315 16.60 -45.24 51.34
N PRO A 316 15.37 -45.36 51.89
CA PRO A 316 14.97 -44.56 53.03
C PRO A 316 16.05 -44.66 54.11
N ASP A 317 16.55 -43.52 54.56
CA ASP A 317 17.50 -43.48 55.67
C ASP A 317 16.90 -44.31 56.81
N PRO A 318 17.71 -45.17 57.46
CA PRO A 318 17.24 -45.95 58.59
C PRO A 318 16.61 -45.00 59.61
N ILE A 319 15.34 -45.26 59.93
CA ILE A 319 14.55 -44.52 60.90
C ILE A 319 15.44 -44.33 62.14
N PRO A 320 15.76 -43.07 62.52
CA PRO A 320 16.45 -42.82 63.78
C PRO A 320 15.64 -43.47 64.89
N GLU A 321 16.29 -44.31 65.70
CA GLU A 321 15.67 -44.89 66.88
C GLU A 321 14.98 -43.77 67.68
N PRO A 322 13.71 -43.96 68.07
CA PRO A 322 12.94 -42.92 68.73
C PRO A 322 13.64 -42.50 70.02
N GLU A 323 14.09 -41.26 70.07
CA GLU A 323 14.53 -40.65 71.33
C GLU A 323 13.36 -40.69 72.34
N PRO A 324 13.64 -41.05 73.61
CA PRO A 324 12.61 -41.20 74.64
C PRO A 324 11.90 -39.87 74.88
N ILE A 325 10.59 -39.90 74.65
CA ILE A 325 9.63 -38.81 74.83
C ILE A 325 9.66 -38.35 76.30
N ALA A 326 10.09 -37.11 76.52
CA ALA A 326 9.86 -36.41 77.78
C ALA A 326 8.39 -35.97 77.85
N PRO A 327 7.69 -36.17 78.99
CA PRO A 327 6.29 -35.80 79.13
C PRO A 327 6.15 -34.28 79.35
N SER A 328 5.67 -33.54 78.34
CA SER A 328 5.22 -32.17 78.55
C SER A 328 3.71 -32.14 78.80
N LEU A 329 3.37 -31.77 80.03
CA LEU A 329 2.05 -31.38 80.50
C LEU A 329 1.46 -30.20 79.71
N ALA A 330 0.12 -30.18 79.72
CA ALA A 330 -0.79 -29.03 79.62
C ALA A 330 -1.39 -28.67 78.24
N GLU A 331 -2.57 -29.24 77.98
CA GLU A 331 -3.78 -28.46 77.63
C GLU A 331 -4.07 -27.42 78.74
N PRO A 332 -4.75 -26.27 78.49
CA PRO A 332 -5.96 -26.09 77.65
C PRO A 332 -5.85 -24.80 76.79
N ASP A 333 -6.84 -24.21 76.10
CA ASP A 333 -8.29 -24.22 76.13
C ASP A 333 -8.83 -23.62 74.82
N ALA A 334 -10.13 -23.78 74.61
CA ALA A 334 -10.93 -23.34 73.48
C ALA A 334 -11.13 -21.82 73.38
N GLY A 335 -11.41 -21.35 72.16
CA GLY A 335 -12.36 -20.24 71.98
C GLY A 335 -12.03 -19.20 70.91
N VAL A 336 -12.92 -19.14 69.92
CA VAL A 336 -13.49 -17.91 69.33
C VAL A 336 -12.52 -16.99 68.55
N PHE A 337 -12.69 -16.90 67.22
CA PHE A 337 -13.26 -15.72 66.55
C PHE A 337 -13.40 -15.98 65.05
N HIS A 338 -14.60 -15.69 64.54
CA HIS A 338 -14.89 -15.47 63.12
C HIS A 338 -14.01 -14.34 62.57
N GLN A 339 -13.43 -14.51 61.38
CA GLN A 339 -13.13 -13.38 60.52
C GLN A 339 -13.59 -13.69 59.10
N VAL A 340 -14.65 -12.97 58.73
CA VAL A 340 -15.13 -12.76 57.36
C VAL A 340 -14.02 -12.00 56.64
N VAL A 341 -13.42 -12.61 55.62
CA VAL A 341 -12.50 -11.89 54.72
C VAL A 341 -13.35 -11.19 53.66
N GLU A 342 -13.48 -9.90 53.92
CA GLU A 342 -14.06 -8.85 53.11
C GLU A 342 -13.18 -8.57 51.88
N ALA A 343 -13.80 -7.96 50.87
CA ALA A 343 -13.30 -7.80 49.51
C ALA A 343 -11.90 -7.19 49.40
N GLU A 344 -11.04 -7.83 48.58
CA GLU A 344 -9.83 -7.20 48.03
C GLU A 344 -10.22 -6.05 47.10
N HIS A 345 -10.28 -4.83 47.67
CA HIS A 345 -10.10 -3.60 46.92
C HIS A 345 -8.59 -3.35 46.81
N HIS A 346 -8.06 -3.54 45.61
CA HIS A 346 -6.67 -3.26 45.29
C HIS A 346 -6.50 -1.73 45.17
N GLU A 347 -6.31 -1.08 46.32
CA GLU A 347 -5.92 0.32 46.42
C GLU A 347 -4.43 0.42 46.12
N ILE A 348 -4.12 0.92 44.92
CA ILE A 348 -2.74 1.19 44.48
C ILE A 348 -2.29 2.47 45.19
N ALA A 349 -1.45 2.30 46.21
CA ALA A 349 -0.70 3.39 46.82
C ALA A 349 0.27 4.03 45.80
N PRO A 350 0.43 5.36 45.81
CA PRO A 350 1.49 6.04 45.07
C PRO A 350 2.70 6.19 46.00
N GLU A 351 3.63 5.23 45.94
CA GLU A 351 4.97 5.38 46.51
C GLU A 351 6.02 5.43 45.39
N ASP A 352 6.99 6.33 45.58
CA ASP A 352 8.28 6.41 44.92
C ASP A 352 8.34 7.05 43.52
N ALA A 353 7.99 8.35 43.48
CA ALA A 353 8.62 9.27 42.54
C ALA A 353 9.97 9.73 43.11
N GLU A 354 10.98 8.87 42.98
CA GLU A 354 12.38 9.19 43.28
C GLU A 354 12.89 10.35 42.41
N ASP A 355 13.65 11.22 43.07
CA ASP A 355 14.39 12.36 42.55
C ASP A 355 15.22 12.02 41.30
N ALA A 356 14.72 12.46 40.13
CA ALA A 356 15.55 12.58 38.94
C ALA A 356 16.37 13.89 39.04
N PRO A 357 17.72 13.85 38.94
CA PRO A 357 18.53 15.05 38.98
C PRO A 357 18.21 15.96 37.78
N LEU A 358 17.80 17.19 38.09
CA LEU A 358 17.64 18.28 37.13
C LEU A 358 18.96 18.53 36.41
N HIS A 359 19.08 18.05 35.17
CA HIS A 359 20.14 18.48 34.27
C HIS A 359 19.95 19.98 33.97
N PRO A 360 20.99 20.82 34.15
CA PRO A 360 20.93 22.23 33.77
C PRO A 360 20.68 22.32 32.27
N ALA A 361 19.71 23.16 31.89
CA ALA A 361 19.37 23.42 30.50
C ALA A 361 20.60 23.93 29.74
N ASP A 362 20.89 23.32 28.59
CA ASP A 362 21.93 23.80 27.69
C ASP A 362 21.63 25.24 27.26
N PRO A 363 22.63 26.13 27.23
CA PRO A 363 22.46 27.51 26.81
C PRO A 363 21.98 27.58 25.36
N ILE A 364 20.91 28.35 25.15
CA ILE A 364 20.35 28.67 23.84
C ILE A 364 21.46 29.32 23.00
N PRO A 365 21.79 28.79 21.80
CA PRO A 365 22.73 29.43 20.89
C PRO A 365 22.21 30.82 20.50
N ASP A 366 23.06 31.84 20.66
CA ASP A 366 22.78 33.19 20.19
C ASP A 366 22.42 33.16 18.70
N PRO A 367 21.34 33.86 18.28
CA PRO A 367 20.99 33.95 16.87
C PRO A 367 22.12 34.66 16.11
N GLU A 368 22.67 34.00 15.11
CA GLU A 368 23.64 34.59 14.20
C GLU A 368 23.09 35.89 13.59
N PRO A 369 23.91 36.95 13.48
CA PRO A 369 23.49 38.21 12.90
C PRO A 369 23.12 38.01 11.42
N ILE A 370 21.99 38.62 11.05
CA ILE A 370 21.45 38.67 9.69
C ILE A 370 22.55 39.14 8.73
N SER A 371 22.94 38.27 7.81
CA SER A 371 23.87 38.60 6.74
C SER A 371 23.29 39.72 5.87
N PRO A 372 24.10 40.70 5.44
CA PRO A 372 23.63 41.84 4.66
C PRO A 372 23.09 41.38 3.32
N SER A 373 21.89 41.85 3.00
CA SER A 373 21.21 41.67 1.72
C SER A 373 22.11 42.05 0.54
N LEU A 374 22.28 41.12 -0.39
CA LEU A 374 22.88 41.35 -1.70
C LEU A 374 22.10 42.44 -2.47
N PRO A 375 22.77 43.33 -3.21
CA PRO A 375 22.12 44.34 -4.02
C PRO A 375 21.32 43.70 -5.16
N GLU A 376 20.09 44.18 -5.34
CA GLU A 376 19.20 43.86 -6.47
C GLU A 376 19.94 43.97 -7.81
N PRO A 377 19.78 42.98 -8.73
CA PRO A 377 20.26 43.13 -10.09
C PRO A 377 19.41 44.14 -10.85
N ASP A 378 20.11 45.12 -11.41
CA ASP A 378 19.64 46.20 -12.27
C ASP A 378 18.75 45.68 -13.41
N PRO A 379 17.50 46.19 -13.60
CA PRO A 379 16.63 45.81 -14.70
C PRO A 379 17.12 46.44 -16.01
N GLY A 380 18.20 45.87 -16.54
CA GLY A 380 18.82 46.25 -17.80
C GLY A 380 18.01 45.80 -19.02
N VAL A 381 17.38 46.77 -19.66
CA VAL A 381 17.41 47.03 -21.11
C VAL A 381 17.24 45.79 -22.02
N PHE A 382 15.99 45.50 -22.39
CA PHE A 382 15.68 44.66 -23.54
C PHE A 382 15.95 45.44 -24.83
N HIS A 383 17.02 45.08 -25.54
CA HIS A 383 17.22 45.49 -26.92
C HIS A 383 16.25 44.72 -27.83
N HIS A 384 15.28 45.43 -28.41
CA HIS A 384 14.46 44.90 -29.51
C HIS A 384 15.29 44.93 -30.80
N GLU A 385 15.79 43.78 -31.23
CA GLU A 385 16.29 43.63 -32.60
C GLU A 385 15.10 43.56 -33.57
N ALA A 386 15.10 44.49 -34.51
CA ALA A 386 14.10 44.59 -35.56
C ALA A 386 14.28 43.46 -36.57
N SER A 387 13.15 42.81 -36.88
CA SER A 387 12.98 41.80 -37.91
C SER A 387 13.51 42.28 -39.27
N GLN A 388 14.54 41.60 -39.78
CA GLN A 388 14.92 41.71 -41.19
C GLN A 388 13.90 40.95 -42.05
N GLU A 389 13.12 41.69 -42.83
CA GLU A 389 12.35 41.17 -43.96
C GLU A 389 13.29 40.50 -44.96
N HIS A 390 13.27 39.17 -45.00
CA HIS A 390 13.88 38.40 -46.07
C HIS A 390 12.92 38.39 -47.26
N ARG A 391 13.18 39.31 -48.20
CA ARG A 391 12.47 39.44 -49.47
C ARG A 391 12.95 38.33 -50.42
N GLU A 392 12.22 37.22 -50.48
CA GLU A 392 12.42 36.18 -51.49
C GLU A 392 12.05 36.72 -52.87
N SER A 393 13.07 36.89 -53.70
CA SER A 393 12.94 37.13 -55.14
C SER A 393 12.56 35.83 -55.84
N HIS A 394 11.34 35.79 -56.35
CA HIS A 394 10.84 34.75 -57.26
C HIS A 394 11.53 34.91 -58.63
N PRO A 395 12.20 33.88 -59.19
CA PRO A 395 12.60 33.92 -60.59
C PRO A 395 11.43 33.44 -61.46
N GLU A 396 11.07 34.33 -62.37
CA GLU A 396 10.22 34.18 -63.55
C GLU A 396 10.77 33.02 -64.41
N GLN A 397 9.97 31.95 -64.58
CA GLN A 397 10.25 30.88 -65.53
C GLN A 397 9.43 31.15 -66.80
N ASP A 398 10.14 31.54 -67.86
CA ASP A 398 9.65 31.58 -69.23
C ASP A 398 9.35 30.16 -69.73
N GLU A 399 8.10 29.90 -70.11
CA GLU A 399 7.71 28.76 -70.96
C GLU A 399 8.00 29.07 -72.43
N PRO A 400 8.67 28.18 -73.18
CA PRO A 400 8.65 28.24 -74.64
C PRO A 400 7.47 27.44 -75.19
N LEU A 401 6.68 28.14 -76.02
CA LEU A 401 5.74 27.59 -76.99
C LEU A 401 6.37 26.48 -77.86
N GLN A 402 5.75 25.29 -77.88
CA GLN A 402 5.61 24.43 -79.08
C GLN A 402 4.26 23.72 -79.08
#